data_AF-A0AAD9PQQ2-F1
#
_entry.id   AF-A0AAD9PQQ2-F1
#
_cell.length_a   1.000
_cell.length_b   1.000
_cell.length_c   1.000
_cell.angle_alpha   90.00
_cell.angle_beta   90.00
_cell.angle_gamma   90.00
#
_symmetry.space_group_name_H-M   'P 1'
#
loop_
_entity.id
_entity.type
_entity.pdbx_description
1 polymer ?
#
loop_
_entity_poly.entity_id
_entity_poly.type
_entity_poly.pdbx_seq_one_letter_code
_entity_poly.pdbx_strand_id
1 'polypeptide(L)'
;MSQEGVEETGGKDGPGPEQTDDKDDEENLEREKTLLNLKKEKRIRKTEMTKIRHHMEKLCITPKDSPKDVIEKDIEQLWSLLEITLEILDELCVVYLKNGEEADKQAAMEEGQMLESEIQTAIEKAHEAVKSHAQIFCRDCFAQ
;
A
#
# COMPACT_ATOMS: atom_id res chain seq x y z
N MET A 1 -32.69 21.69 78.13
CA MET A 1 -31.69 22.60 78.71
C MET A 1 -30.37 21.84 78.67
N SER A 2 -29.40 22.18 77.83
CA SER A 2 -29.21 23.44 77.08
C SER A 2 -28.71 23.24 75.64
N GLN A 3 -28.88 24.28 74.82
CA GLN A 3 -28.15 24.54 73.56
C GLN A 3 -26.73 25.07 73.89
N GLU A 4 -25.76 25.40 73.01
CA GLU A 4 -25.59 25.55 71.54
C GLU A 4 -24.23 24.88 71.14
N GLY A 5 -23.57 24.94 69.97
CA GLY A 5 -23.81 25.55 68.64
C GLY A 5 -22.52 26.13 67.99
N VAL A 6 -22.37 26.06 66.64
CA VAL A 6 -21.36 26.76 65.78
C VAL A 6 -19.89 26.24 65.92
N GLU A 7 -18.92 26.24 64.98
CA GLU A 7 -18.69 26.62 63.54
C GLU A 7 -17.89 25.43 62.87
N GLU A 8 -17.93 25.06 61.58
CA GLU A 8 -17.48 25.61 60.26
C GLU A 8 -15.95 25.66 59.94
N THR A 9 -15.65 25.56 58.63
CA THR A 9 -14.34 25.54 57.92
C THR A 9 -13.53 24.23 58.03
N GLY A 10 -12.84 23.75 56.99
CA GLY A 10 -12.74 24.22 55.60
C GLY A 10 -11.48 23.62 54.95
N GLY A 11 -11.63 22.80 53.90
CA GLY A 11 -10.52 22.06 53.31
C GLY A 11 -10.91 21.33 52.05
N LYS A 12 -10.82 22.04 50.92
CA LYS A 12 -10.92 21.47 49.57
C LYS A 12 -9.54 20.91 49.16
N ASP A 13 -9.45 20.41 47.93
CA ASP A 13 -8.23 20.03 47.20
C ASP A 13 -7.62 18.65 47.57
N GLY A 14 -7.66 17.65 46.67
CA GLY A 14 -8.32 17.64 45.36
C GLY A 14 -8.19 16.30 44.63
N PRO A 15 -8.93 16.11 43.52
CA PRO A 15 -8.68 15.04 42.57
C PRO A 15 -7.61 15.49 41.56
N GLY A 16 -6.60 14.66 41.33
CA GLY A 16 -5.64 14.86 40.24
C GLY A 16 -4.55 13.78 40.25
N PRO A 17 -4.05 13.34 39.07
CA PRO A 17 -4.31 13.91 37.75
C PRO A 17 -5.34 13.11 36.91
N GLU A 18 -6.29 13.80 36.30
CA GLU A 18 -6.74 13.43 34.95
C GLU A 18 -5.57 13.74 34.01
N GLN A 19 -5.03 12.71 33.34
CA GLN A 19 -3.92 12.82 32.39
C GLN A 19 -4.02 11.79 31.25
N THR A 20 -5.25 11.33 30.98
CA THR A 20 -5.54 10.24 30.04
C THR A 20 -6.13 10.74 28.71
N ASP A 21 -7.11 11.66 28.71
CA ASP A 21 -7.80 12.07 27.48
C ASP A 21 -6.88 12.75 26.46
N ASP A 22 -6.11 13.77 26.84
CA ASP A 22 -5.22 14.52 25.92
C ASP A 22 -4.24 13.61 25.16
N LYS A 23 -3.87 12.47 25.75
CA LYS A 23 -2.84 11.56 25.22
C LYS A 23 -3.42 10.52 24.26
N ASP A 24 -4.62 10.03 24.53
CA ASP A 24 -5.34 9.13 23.63
C ASP A 24 -5.80 9.88 22.36
N ASP A 25 -6.18 11.16 22.50
CA ASP A 25 -6.49 12.05 21.37
C ASP A 25 -5.26 12.31 20.47
N GLU A 26 -4.08 12.55 21.05
CA GLU A 26 -2.84 12.76 20.27
C GLU A 26 -2.38 11.47 19.55
N GLU A 27 -2.49 10.30 20.19
CA GLU A 27 -2.19 9.02 19.53
C GLU A 27 -3.17 8.75 18.36
N ASN A 28 -4.47 9.05 18.55
CA ASN A 28 -5.46 8.89 17.49
C ASN A 28 -5.16 9.83 16.29
N LEU A 29 -4.84 11.10 16.55
CA LEU A 29 -4.46 12.07 15.51
C LEU A 29 -3.20 11.66 14.73
N GLU A 30 -2.18 11.13 15.40
CA GLU A 30 -0.98 10.61 14.72
C GLU A 30 -1.30 9.38 13.85
N ARG A 31 -2.18 8.52 14.33
CA ARG A 31 -2.64 7.33 13.61
C ARG A 31 -3.48 7.66 12.38
N GLU A 32 -4.42 8.61 12.49
CA GLU A 32 -5.21 9.11 11.34
C GLU A 32 -4.32 9.75 10.26
N LYS A 33 -3.34 10.56 10.67
CA LYS A 33 -2.34 11.16 9.77
C LYS A 33 -1.52 10.08 9.06
N THR A 34 -1.11 9.04 9.76
CA THR A 34 -0.40 7.88 9.19
C THR A 34 -1.26 7.15 8.18
N LEU A 35 -2.51 6.84 8.54
CA LEU A 35 -3.50 6.20 7.65
C LEU A 35 -3.73 7.00 6.37
N LEU A 36 -3.85 8.32 6.46
CA LEU A 36 -4.05 9.21 5.31
C LEU A 36 -2.82 9.22 4.39
N ASN A 37 -1.61 9.23 4.95
CA ASN A 37 -0.36 9.18 4.19
C ASN A 37 -0.21 7.84 3.44
N LEU A 38 -0.41 6.70 4.12
CA LEU A 38 -0.37 5.37 3.49
C LEU A 38 -1.43 5.23 2.39
N LYS A 39 -2.68 5.65 2.65
CA LYS A 39 -3.75 5.70 1.64
C LYS A 39 -3.40 6.59 0.45
N LYS A 40 -2.60 7.65 0.63
CA LYS A 40 -2.12 8.52 -0.46
C LYS A 40 -0.99 7.84 -1.24
N GLU A 41 0.01 7.29 -0.56
CA GLU A 41 1.15 6.67 -1.22
C GLU A 41 0.75 5.42 -2.02
N LYS A 42 -0.07 4.53 -1.45
CA LYS A 42 -0.64 3.38 -2.17
C LYS A 42 -1.25 3.78 -3.51
N ARG A 43 -2.04 4.87 -3.54
CA ARG A 43 -2.69 5.37 -4.76
C ARG A 43 -1.68 5.88 -5.80
N ILE A 44 -0.58 6.49 -5.36
CA ILE A 44 0.51 6.93 -6.23
C ILE A 44 1.20 5.70 -6.85
N ARG A 45 1.67 4.75 -6.01
CA ARG A 45 2.38 3.55 -6.47
C ARG A 45 1.53 2.70 -7.42
N LYS A 46 0.25 2.45 -7.10
CA LYS A 46 -0.69 1.78 -8.01
C LYS A 46 -0.86 2.51 -9.34
N THR A 47 -0.89 3.84 -9.35
CA THR A 47 -1.00 4.62 -10.59
C THR A 47 0.27 4.52 -11.45
N GLU A 48 1.45 4.48 -10.83
CA GLU A 48 2.73 4.27 -11.51
C GLU A 48 2.82 2.85 -12.08
N MET A 49 2.51 1.85 -11.27
CA MET A 49 2.49 0.44 -11.63
C MET A 49 1.56 0.16 -12.83
N THR A 50 0.33 0.72 -12.83
CA THR A 50 -0.59 0.61 -13.99
C THR A 50 -0.01 1.24 -15.26
N LYS A 51 0.71 2.37 -15.17
CA LYS A 51 1.34 3.02 -16.33
C LYS A 51 2.46 2.17 -16.92
N ILE A 52 3.33 1.60 -16.07
CA ILE A 52 4.45 0.77 -16.51
C ILE A 52 3.94 -0.54 -17.09
N ARG A 53 2.97 -1.20 -16.44
CA ARG A 53 2.32 -2.40 -16.98
C ARG A 53 1.73 -2.15 -18.36
N HIS A 54 0.98 -1.06 -18.52
CA HIS A 54 0.41 -0.71 -19.82
C HIS A 54 1.47 -0.31 -20.87
N HIS A 55 2.61 0.23 -20.46
CA HIS A 55 3.74 0.45 -21.37
C HIS A 55 4.30 -0.89 -21.89
N MET A 56 4.64 -1.78 -20.96
CA MET A 56 5.16 -3.12 -21.22
C MET A 56 4.22 -3.93 -22.13
N GLU A 57 2.91 -3.97 -21.82
CA GLU A 57 1.89 -4.66 -22.63
C GLU A 57 1.89 -4.20 -24.10
N LYS A 58 2.04 -2.90 -24.37
CA LYS A 58 2.13 -2.38 -25.76
C LYS A 58 3.43 -2.79 -26.45
N LEU A 59 4.56 -2.80 -25.74
CA LEU A 59 5.84 -3.25 -26.31
C LEU A 59 5.76 -4.73 -26.72
N CYS A 60 5.06 -5.55 -25.93
CA CYS A 60 4.86 -6.97 -26.19
C CYS A 60 4.01 -7.25 -27.45
N ILE A 61 3.11 -6.33 -27.82
CA ILE A 61 2.26 -6.46 -29.03
C ILE A 61 2.95 -5.87 -30.27
N THR A 62 3.98 -5.04 -30.10
CA THR A 62 4.61 -4.33 -31.21
C THR A 62 5.64 -5.23 -31.94
N PRO A 63 5.41 -5.64 -33.20
CA PRO A 63 6.21 -6.71 -33.83
C PRO A 63 7.59 -6.29 -34.38
N LYS A 64 7.92 -5.00 -34.26
CA LYS A 64 9.17 -4.42 -34.79
C LYS A 64 9.80 -3.56 -33.72
N ASP A 65 11.05 -3.88 -33.41
CA ASP A 65 12.00 -3.04 -32.70
C ASP A 65 11.63 -2.64 -31.25
N SER A 66 10.69 -3.33 -30.59
CA SER A 66 10.53 -3.24 -29.13
C SER A 66 11.79 -3.83 -28.46
N PRO A 67 12.66 -3.01 -27.82
CA PRO A 67 13.94 -3.52 -27.35
C PRO A 67 13.69 -4.40 -26.13
N LYS A 68 14.25 -5.62 -26.16
CA LYS A 68 14.17 -6.58 -25.05
C LYS A 68 14.54 -5.92 -23.71
N ASP A 69 15.62 -5.15 -23.72
CA ASP A 69 16.16 -4.40 -22.59
C ASP A 69 15.15 -3.40 -21.97
N VAL A 70 14.21 -2.86 -22.76
CA VAL A 70 13.16 -1.97 -22.25
C VAL A 70 12.04 -2.77 -21.58
N ILE A 71 11.66 -3.92 -22.14
CA ILE A 71 10.69 -4.83 -21.52
C ILE A 71 11.25 -5.39 -20.20
N GLU A 72 12.52 -5.81 -20.18
CA GLU A 72 13.18 -6.31 -18.96
C GLU A 72 13.28 -5.21 -17.89
N LYS A 73 13.57 -3.96 -18.27
CA LYS A 73 13.55 -2.82 -17.36
C LYS A 73 12.15 -2.54 -16.80
N ASP A 74 11.09 -2.60 -17.62
CA ASP A 74 9.72 -2.42 -17.15
C ASP A 74 9.34 -3.54 -16.14
N ILE A 75 9.78 -4.78 -16.37
CA ILE A 75 9.60 -5.92 -15.45
C ILE A 75 10.29 -5.65 -14.10
N GLU A 76 11.55 -5.21 -14.10
CA GLU A 76 12.27 -4.82 -12.87
C GLU A 76 11.55 -3.71 -12.10
N GLN A 77 11.05 -2.69 -12.81
CA GLN A 77 10.30 -1.59 -12.20
C GLN A 77 8.94 -2.04 -11.65
N LEU A 78 8.26 -2.99 -12.30
CA LEU A 78 7.03 -3.57 -11.79
C LEU A 78 7.24 -4.37 -10.51
N TRP A 79 8.30 -5.18 -10.42
CA TRP A 79 8.63 -5.90 -9.19
C TRP A 79 8.93 -4.93 -8.03
N SER A 80 9.77 -3.91 -8.26
CA SER A 80 10.09 -2.92 -7.24
C SER A 80 8.87 -2.11 -6.77
N LEU A 81 7.97 -1.74 -7.68
CA LEU A 81 6.72 -1.06 -7.30
C LEU A 81 5.73 -1.98 -6.59
N LEU A 82 5.68 -3.27 -6.93
CA LEU A 82 4.84 -4.24 -6.26
C LEU A 82 5.31 -4.44 -4.82
N GLU A 83 6.61 -4.68 -4.59
CA GLU A 83 7.22 -4.83 -3.26
C GLU A 83 6.86 -3.65 -2.34
N ILE A 84 7.14 -2.41 -2.77
CA ILE A 84 6.79 -1.18 -2.04
C ILE A 84 5.28 -1.06 -1.81
N THR A 85 4.44 -1.48 -2.78
CA THR A 85 2.99 -1.41 -2.62
C THR A 85 2.45 -2.43 -1.62
N LEU A 86 3.07 -3.61 -1.54
CA LEU A 86 2.75 -4.64 -0.55
C LEU A 86 3.17 -4.22 0.85
N GLU A 87 4.36 -3.64 1.03
CA GLU A 87 4.79 -3.05 2.31
C GLU A 87 3.77 -2.02 2.83
N ILE A 88 3.31 -1.09 1.97
CA ILE A 88 2.28 -0.10 2.32
C ILE A 88 0.94 -0.78 2.68
N LEU A 89 0.58 -1.89 2.04
CA LEU A 89 -0.64 -2.65 2.34
C LEU A 89 -0.55 -3.39 3.67
N ASP A 90 0.61 -3.94 4.02
CA ASP A 90 0.87 -4.55 5.33
C ASP A 90 0.84 -3.51 6.45
N GLU A 91 1.44 -2.34 6.25
CA GLU A 91 1.33 -1.22 7.20
C GLU A 91 -0.12 -0.75 7.36
N LEU A 92 -0.90 -0.67 6.27
CA LEU A 92 -2.33 -0.39 6.34
C LEU A 92 -3.07 -1.47 7.14
N CYS A 93 -2.77 -2.75 6.96
CA CYS A 93 -3.36 -3.85 7.74
C CYS A 93 -3.07 -3.70 9.24
N VAL A 94 -1.86 -3.29 9.63
CA VAL A 94 -1.50 -3.02 11.02
C VAL A 94 -2.29 -1.83 11.59
N VAL A 95 -2.47 -0.75 10.82
CA VAL A 95 -3.26 0.42 11.25
C VAL A 95 -4.74 0.06 11.39
N TYR A 96 -5.33 -0.61 10.41
CA TYR A 96 -6.72 -1.06 10.45
C TYR A 96 -6.99 -2.02 11.63
N LEU A 97 -6.06 -2.95 11.91
CA LEU A 97 -6.15 -3.84 13.07
C LEU A 97 -6.19 -3.05 14.40
N LYS A 98 -5.34 -2.02 14.55
CA LYS A 98 -5.33 -1.15 15.74
C LYS A 98 -6.62 -0.32 15.89
N ASN A 99 -7.34 -0.09 14.81
CA ASN A 99 -8.62 0.63 14.79
C ASN A 99 -9.85 -0.29 14.94
N GLY A 100 -9.67 -1.62 14.91
CA GLY A 100 -10.79 -2.57 14.84
C GLY A 100 -11.46 -2.64 13.46
N GLU A 101 -10.85 -2.05 12.43
CA GLU A 101 -11.36 -1.96 11.05
C GLU A 101 -11.06 -3.25 10.26
N GLU A 102 -11.53 -4.41 10.78
CA GLU A 102 -11.25 -5.75 10.22
C GLU A 102 -11.70 -5.89 8.75
N ALA A 103 -12.77 -5.20 8.33
CA ALA A 103 -13.22 -5.21 6.94
C ALA A 103 -12.22 -4.51 6.00
N ASP A 104 -11.65 -3.36 6.41
CA ASP A 104 -10.67 -2.63 5.62
C ASP A 104 -9.30 -3.32 5.59
N LYS A 105 -8.92 -3.98 6.69
CA LYS A 105 -7.77 -4.89 6.75
C LYS A 105 -7.92 -6.05 5.75
N GLN A 106 -9.06 -6.75 5.77
CA GLN A 106 -9.33 -7.84 4.83
C GLN A 106 -9.31 -7.34 3.37
N ALA A 107 -9.90 -6.18 3.09
CA ALA A 107 -9.86 -5.56 1.77
C ALA A 107 -8.44 -5.18 1.33
N ALA A 108 -7.56 -4.76 2.25
CA ALA A 108 -6.16 -4.48 1.95
C ALA A 108 -5.36 -5.76 1.62
N MET A 109 -5.61 -6.86 2.33
CA MET A 109 -5.02 -8.17 2.01
C MET A 109 -5.45 -8.68 0.63
N GLU A 110 -6.75 -8.60 0.33
CA GLU A 110 -7.31 -8.98 -0.98
C GLU A 110 -6.77 -8.09 -2.11
N GLU A 111 -6.61 -6.78 -1.86
CA GLU A 111 -5.99 -5.84 -2.81
C GLU A 111 -4.53 -6.22 -3.11
N GLY A 112 -3.77 -6.66 -2.11
CA GLY A 112 -2.39 -7.14 -2.29
C GLY A 112 -2.32 -8.39 -3.16
N GLN A 113 -3.11 -9.41 -2.83
CA GLN A 113 -3.19 -10.66 -3.60
C GLN A 113 -3.61 -10.44 -5.06
N MET A 114 -4.60 -9.57 -5.30
CA MET A 114 -5.03 -9.21 -6.65
C MET A 114 -3.92 -8.49 -7.43
N LEU A 115 -3.18 -7.58 -6.79
CA LEU A 115 -2.08 -6.86 -7.44
C LEU A 115 -0.90 -7.79 -7.79
N GLU A 116 -0.51 -8.67 -6.87
CA GLU A 116 0.54 -9.67 -7.11
C GLU A 116 0.18 -10.56 -8.32
N SER A 117 -1.03 -11.10 -8.34
CA SER A 117 -1.53 -11.92 -9.45
C SER A 117 -1.63 -11.15 -10.77
N GLU A 118 -2.10 -9.90 -10.76
CA GLU A 118 -2.18 -9.05 -11.95
C GLU A 118 -0.80 -8.75 -12.55
N ILE A 119 0.19 -8.43 -11.71
CA ILE A 119 1.55 -8.13 -12.14
C ILE A 119 2.28 -9.39 -12.61
N GLN A 120 2.20 -10.50 -11.87
CA GLN A 120 2.76 -11.79 -12.32
C GLN A 120 2.19 -12.17 -13.69
N THR A 121 0.86 -12.10 -13.88
CA THR A 121 0.21 -12.42 -15.16
C THR A 121 0.69 -11.52 -16.31
N ALA A 122 0.98 -10.24 -16.05
CA ALA A 122 1.49 -9.33 -17.06
C ALA A 122 2.96 -9.66 -17.44
N ILE A 123 3.79 -9.99 -16.44
CA ILE A 123 5.20 -10.33 -16.62
C ILE A 123 5.37 -11.67 -17.35
N GLU A 124 4.54 -12.67 -17.05
CA GLU A 124 4.51 -13.96 -17.75
C GLU A 124 4.23 -13.76 -19.26
N LYS A 125 3.21 -12.96 -19.60
CA LYS A 125 2.90 -12.60 -20.99
C LYS A 125 4.04 -11.85 -21.68
N ALA A 126 4.75 -10.98 -20.94
CA ALA A 126 5.89 -10.25 -21.49
C ALA A 126 7.06 -11.18 -21.82
N HIS A 127 7.37 -12.15 -20.97
CA HIS A 127 8.37 -13.19 -21.26
C HIS A 127 7.96 -14.07 -22.45
N GLU A 128 6.69 -14.42 -22.58
CA GLU A 128 6.18 -15.17 -23.75
C GLU A 128 6.33 -14.37 -25.05
N ALA A 129 5.99 -13.09 -25.04
CA ALA A 129 6.15 -12.19 -26.19
C ALA A 129 7.61 -12.09 -26.64
N VAL A 130 8.53 -11.79 -25.72
CA VAL A 130 9.98 -11.74 -25.98
C VAL A 130 10.50 -13.06 -26.56
N LYS A 131 10.07 -14.20 -26.00
CA LYS A 131 10.45 -15.53 -26.49
C LYS A 131 9.91 -15.80 -27.90
N SER A 132 8.68 -15.37 -28.21
CA SER A 132 8.08 -15.53 -29.53
C SER A 132 8.82 -14.71 -30.61
N HIS A 133 9.18 -13.45 -30.29
CA HIS A 133 9.93 -12.58 -31.19
C HIS A 133 11.31 -13.16 -31.53
N ALA A 134 12.02 -13.72 -30.54
CA ALA A 134 13.29 -14.41 -30.76
C ALA A 134 13.17 -15.63 -31.69
N GLN A 135 12.07 -16.40 -31.59
CA GLN A 135 11.84 -17.56 -32.46
C GLN A 135 11.47 -17.19 -33.90
N ILE A 136 10.72 -16.09 -34.10
CA ILE A 136 10.39 -15.57 -35.43
C ILE A 136 11.66 -15.08 -36.12
N PHE A 137 12.47 -14.25 -35.43
CA PHE A 137 13.74 -13.75 -35.98
C PHE A 137 14.68 -14.88 -36.42
N CYS A 138 14.82 -15.93 -35.60
CA CYS A 138 15.63 -17.10 -35.96
C CYS A 138 15.10 -17.87 -37.18
N ARG A 139 13.79 -17.86 -37.47
CA ARG A 139 13.26 -18.50 -38.69
C ARG A 139 13.57 -17.70 -39.95
N ASP A 140 13.37 -16.38 -39.90
CA ASP A 140 13.55 -15.51 -41.08
C ASP A 140 15.03 -15.35 -41.47
N CYS A 141 15.96 -15.52 -40.53
CA CYS A 141 17.41 -15.57 -40.81
C CYS A 141 17.90 -16.88 -41.46
N PHE A 142 17.14 -17.99 -41.37
CA PHE A 142 17.51 -19.28 -41.97
C PHE A 142 16.79 -19.57 -43.31
N ALA A 143 15.98 -18.62 -43.79
CA ALA A 143 15.19 -18.75 -45.02
C ALA A 143 15.71 -17.89 -46.19
N GLN A 144 16.93 -17.34 -46.08
CA GLN A 144 17.67 -16.59 -47.11
C GLN A 144 18.93 -17.34 -47.52
#